data_AF-A0A4U0XLX6-F1
#
_entry.id   AF-A0A4U0XLX6-F1
#
_cell.length_a   1.000
_cell.length_b   1.000
_cell.length_c   1.000
_cell.angle_alpha   90.00
_cell.angle_beta   90.00
_cell.angle_gamma   90.00
#
_symmetry.space_group_name_H-M   'P 1'
#
loop_
_entity.id
_entity.type
_entity.pdbx_description
1 polymer ?
#
loop_
_entity_poly.entity_id
_entity_poly.type
_entity_poly.pdbx_seq_one_letter_code
_entity_poly.pdbx_strand_id
1 'polypeptide(L)'
;MAPTTIKVLLTSFPGLSLPPTLSLPLSADSTISDFTQALSTRLPPNSHRLILTTTSNKQISPTSTAPLASLLSSPNDAFLPLRLSAPLCGGKGGFGSQLRAAGGRMSSRKKRGEADTGSNRNLDGRRLRTVTEAKALAEYLALKPEMEKKEKEERRKRWEMVVQAAEEREEEVRSGRAGGGKGRLDGKWVEAKEEVESKTREAVVAAMRAAAAMNGDAMRTG
;
A
#
# COMPACT_ATOMS: atom_id res chain seq x y z
N MET A 1 -46.20 -49.52 -27.64
CA MET A 1 -45.49 -48.34 -27.10
C MET A 1 -44.16 -48.25 -27.84
N ALA A 2 -43.78 -47.07 -28.34
CA ALA A 2 -42.52 -46.92 -29.07
C ALA A 2 -41.34 -47.24 -28.12
N PRO A 3 -40.27 -47.90 -28.60
CA PRO A 3 -39.11 -48.18 -27.77
C PRO A 3 -38.46 -46.86 -27.34
N THR A 4 -38.48 -46.59 -26.03
CA THR A 4 -37.80 -45.42 -25.47
C THR A 4 -36.30 -45.63 -25.63
N THR A 5 -35.68 -44.80 -26.44
CA THR A 5 -34.24 -44.88 -26.73
C THR A 5 -33.50 -43.89 -25.84
N ILE A 6 -32.58 -44.39 -25.01
CA ILE A 6 -31.70 -43.57 -24.17
C ILE A 6 -30.42 -43.30 -24.94
N LYS A 7 -30.09 -42.02 -25.13
CA LYS A 7 -28.82 -41.58 -25.72
C LYS A 7 -27.79 -41.40 -24.62
N VAL A 8 -26.89 -42.36 -24.49
CA VAL A 8 -25.78 -42.26 -23.54
C VAL A 8 -24.70 -41.37 -24.14
N LEU A 9 -24.38 -40.27 -23.44
CA LEU A 9 -23.33 -39.33 -23.83
C LEU A 9 -22.12 -39.58 -22.94
N LEU A 10 -21.14 -40.32 -23.46
CA LEU A 10 -19.91 -40.64 -22.76
C LEU A 10 -18.84 -39.59 -23.04
N THR A 11 -18.46 -38.84 -22.02
CA THR A 11 -17.29 -37.95 -22.08
C THR A 11 -16.03 -38.79 -21.88
N SER A 12 -15.12 -38.77 -22.86
CA SER A 12 -13.86 -39.52 -22.84
C SER A 12 -12.68 -38.60 -22.50
N PHE A 13 -11.46 -39.18 -22.50
CA PHE A 13 -10.22 -38.43 -22.37
C PHE A 13 -9.25 -38.79 -23.51
N PRO A 14 -8.28 -37.92 -23.83
CA PRO A 14 -7.32 -38.16 -24.90
C PRO A 14 -6.54 -39.47 -24.72
N GLY A 15 -6.23 -40.15 -25.83
CA GLY A 15 -5.43 -41.39 -25.83
C GLY A 15 -6.22 -42.69 -25.95
N LEU A 16 -7.56 -42.64 -25.91
CA LEU A 16 -8.44 -43.82 -26.07
C LEU A 16 -8.91 -44.08 -27.51
N SER A 17 -8.40 -43.36 -28.51
CA SER A 17 -8.89 -43.40 -29.91
C SER A 17 -10.42 -43.18 -30.06
N LEU A 18 -11.03 -42.52 -29.07
CA LEU A 18 -12.45 -42.15 -29.05
C LEU A 18 -12.61 -40.64 -29.27
N PRO A 19 -13.74 -40.19 -29.83
CA PRO A 19 -14.08 -38.77 -29.84
C PRO A 19 -14.22 -38.24 -28.40
N PRO A 20 -14.05 -36.92 -28.17
CA PRO A 20 -14.21 -36.29 -26.85
C PRO A 20 -15.55 -36.62 -26.18
N THR A 21 -16.60 -36.78 -26.98
CA THR A 21 -17.91 -37.24 -26.55
C THR A 21 -18.37 -38.34 -27.50
N LEU A 22 -18.56 -39.55 -26.98
CA LEU A 22 -19.12 -40.69 -27.70
C LEU A 22 -20.63 -40.76 -27.39
N SER A 23 -21.45 -40.82 -28.42
CA SER A 23 -22.89 -41.06 -28.27
C SER A 23 -23.22 -42.51 -28.59
N LEU A 24 -23.87 -43.20 -27.65
CA LEU A 24 -24.35 -44.57 -27.81
C LEU A 24 -25.86 -44.61 -27.55
N PRO A 25 -26.70 -44.72 -28.60
CA PRO A 25 -28.13 -44.94 -28.43
C PRO A 25 -28.38 -46.38 -28.01
N LEU A 26 -29.10 -46.57 -26.91
CA LEU A 26 -29.46 -47.88 -26.36
C LEU A 26 -30.94 -47.91 -26.00
N SER A 27 -31.54 -49.10 -25.99
CA SER A 27 -32.93 -49.26 -25.54
C SER A 27 -33.05 -48.97 -24.03
N ALA A 28 -34.17 -48.42 -23.58
CA ALA A 28 -34.42 -48.20 -22.14
C ALA A 28 -34.42 -49.51 -21.32
N ASP A 29 -34.72 -50.64 -21.97
CA ASP A 29 -34.68 -51.97 -21.35
C ASP A 29 -33.26 -52.53 -21.22
N SER A 30 -32.27 -51.90 -21.87
CA SER A 30 -30.90 -52.35 -21.79
C SER A 30 -30.29 -52.10 -20.40
N THR A 31 -29.46 -53.04 -19.99
CA THR A 31 -28.79 -53.00 -18.70
C THR A 31 -27.50 -52.20 -18.77
N ILE A 32 -26.99 -51.82 -17.61
CA ILE A 32 -25.65 -51.22 -17.50
C ILE A 32 -24.58 -52.17 -18.06
N SER A 33 -24.69 -53.48 -17.84
CA SER A 33 -23.78 -54.47 -18.42
C SER A 33 -23.77 -54.44 -19.95
N ASP A 34 -24.94 -54.36 -20.59
CA ASP A 34 -25.04 -54.30 -22.06
C ASP A 34 -24.33 -53.05 -22.61
N PHE A 35 -24.53 -51.90 -21.94
CA PHE A 35 -23.82 -50.67 -22.27
C PHE A 35 -22.30 -50.84 -22.12
N THR A 36 -21.83 -51.43 -21.03
CA THR A 36 -20.39 -51.59 -20.80
C THR A 36 -19.75 -52.58 -21.77
N GLN A 37 -20.49 -53.60 -22.21
CA GLN A 37 -20.07 -54.52 -23.25
C GLN A 37 -20.01 -53.82 -24.61
N ALA A 38 -21.00 -53.01 -24.96
CA ALA A 38 -20.96 -52.20 -26.17
C ALA A 38 -19.77 -51.22 -26.15
N LEU A 39 -19.49 -50.63 -24.98
CA LEU A 39 -18.38 -49.71 -24.76
C LEU A 39 -17.02 -50.41 -24.86
N SER A 40 -16.87 -51.63 -24.34
CA SER A 40 -15.60 -52.38 -24.39
C SER A 40 -15.18 -52.72 -25.82
N THR A 41 -16.13 -52.97 -26.74
CA THR A 41 -15.82 -53.18 -28.16
C THR A 41 -15.21 -51.97 -28.86
N ARG A 42 -15.41 -50.76 -28.30
CA ARG A 42 -14.87 -49.51 -28.83
C ARG A 42 -13.62 -49.02 -28.11
N LEU A 43 -13.24 -49.67 -27.02
CA LEU A 43 -12.06 -49.31 -26.25
C LEU A 43 -10.84 -50.11 -26.69
N PRO A 44 -9.63 -49.53 -26.64
CA PRO A 44 -8.39 -50.28 -26.84
C PRO A 44 -8.24 -51.41 -25.80
N PRO A 45 -7.66 -52.57 -26.16
CA PRO A 45 -7.54 -53.73 -25.28
C PRO A 45 -6.72 -53.48 -24.01
N ASN A 46 -5.81 -52.51 -24.02
CA ASN A 46 -4.93 -52.16 -22.90
C ASN A 46 -5.57 -51.15 -21.92
N SER A 47 -6.85 -50.86 -22.07
CA SER A 47 -7.56 -49.87 -21.25
C SER A 47 -7.96 -50.45 -19.90
N HIS A 48 -6.99 -50.63 -19.00
CA HIS A 48 -7.23 -51.21 -17.69
C HIS A 48 -7.66 -50.14 -16.67
N ARG A 49 -8.52 -50.56 -15.72
CA ARG A 49 -8.96 -49.77 -14.55
C ARG A 49 -9.76 -48.50 -14.87
N LEU A 50 -10.44 -48.43 -16.01
CA LEU A 50 -11.32 -47.30 -16.31
C LEU A 50 -12.49 -47.22 -15.32
N ILE A 51 -12.85 -45.99 -14.94
CA ILE A 51 -13.94 -45.67 -14.02
C ILE A 51 -15.01 -44.93 -14.80
N LEU A 52 -16.22 -45.48 -14.77
CA LEU A 52 -17.44 -44.88 -15.29
C LEU A 52 -18.18 -44.18 -14.15
N THR A 53 -18.48 -42.90 -14.32
CA THR A 53 -19.23 -42.11 -13.34
C THR A 53 -20.37 -41.33 -13.98
N THR A 54 -21.45 -41.12 -13.23
CA THR A 54 -22.49 -40.15 -13.58
C THR A 54 -21.99 -38.70 -13.39
N THR A 55 -22.79 -37.72 -13.80
CA THR A 55 -22.57 -36.28 -13.52
C THR A 55 -22.54 -35.96 -12.02
N SER A 56 -23.22 -36.76 -11.20
CA SER A 56 -23.22 -36.68 -9.73
C SER A 56 -22.04 -37.39 -9.07
N ASN A 57 -21.01 -37.78 -9.83
CA ASN A 57 -19.84 -38.55 -9.38
C ASN A 57 -20.19 -39.90 -8.73
N LYS A 58 -21.35 -40.48 -9.06
CA LYS A 58 -21.68 -41.85 -8.64
C LYS A 58 -20.97 -42.83 -9.57
N GLN A 59 -20.12 -43.68 -9.01
CA GLN A 59 -19.45 -44.72 -9.76
C GLN A 59 -20.45 -45.80 -10.18
N ILE A 60 -20.37 -46.21 -11.45
CA ILE A 60 -21.20 -47.26 -12.03
C ILE A 60 -20.38 -48.54 -12.07
N SER A 61 -20.95 -49.63 -11.56
CA SER A 61 -20.34 -50.95 -11.69
C SER A 61 -20.55 -51.50 -13.10
N PRO A 62 -19.50 -51.94 -13.80
CA PRO A 62 -19.63 -52.46 -15.17
C PRO A 62 -20.45 -53.75 -15.24
N THR A 63 -20.55 -54.51 -14.14
CA THR A 63 -21.29 -55.78 -14.09
C THR A 63 -22.72 -55.62 -13.61
N SER A 64 -23.22 -54.39 -13.45
CA SER A 64 -24.57 -54.16 -12.94
C SER A 64 -25.63 -54.54 -13.97
N THR A 65 -26.61 -55.33 -13.53
CA THR A 65 -27.80 -55.70 -14.33
C THR A 65 -28.95 -54.70 -14.18
N ALA A 66 -28.76 -53.61 -13.44
CA ALA A 66 -29.77 -52.58 -13.31
C ALA A 66 -30.04 -51.91 -14.67
N PRO A 67 -31.29 -51.51 -14.95
CA PRO A 67 -31.63 -50.83 -16.20
C PRO A 67 -30.93 -49.47 -16.27
N LEU A 68 -30.53 -49.05 -17.48
CA LEU A 68 -29.93 -47.72 -17.69
C LEU A 68 -30.85 -46.59 -17.24
N ALA A 69 -32.17 -46.79 -17.34
CA ALA A 69 -33.17 -45.84 -16.87
C ALA A 69 -33.03 -45.49 -15.38
N SER A 70 -32.46 -46.39 -14.55
CA SER A 70 -32.21 -46.13 -13.12
C SER A 70 -31.16 -45.05 -12.86
N LEU A 71 -30.36 -44.71 -13.87
CA LEU A 71 -29.33 -43.66 -13.80
C LEU A 71 -29.83 -42.31 -14.29
N LEU A 72 -31.03 -42.24 -14.88
CA LEU A 72 -31.64 -40.99 -15.32
C LEU A 72 -32.07 -40.16 -14.10
N SER A 73 -31.98 -38.83 -14.24
CA SER A 73 -32.44 -37.91 -13.19
C SER A 73 -33.96 -37.79 -13.18
N SER A 74 -34.58 -37.87 -14.37
CA SER A 74 -36.03 -37.90 -14.56
C SER A 74 -36.43 -39.08 -15.46
N PRO A 75 -37.59 -39.72 -15.22
CA PRO A 75 -38.08 -40.82 -16.05
C PRO A 75 -38.41 -40.41 -17.50
N ASN A 76 -38.50 -39.10 -17.79
CA ASN A 76 -38.78 -38.58 -19.13
C ASN A 76 -37.51 -38.11 -19.87
N ASP A 77 -36.32 -38.25 -19.26
CA ASP A 77 -35.06 -37.84 -19.88
C ASP A 77 -34.62 -38.85 -20.95
N ALA A 78 -34.27 -38.33 -22.14
CA ALA A 78 -33.76 -39.14 -23.24
C ALA A 78 -32.22 -39.23 -23.27
N PHE A 79 -31.53 -38.50 -22.38
CA PHE A 79 -30.07 -38.36 -22.40
C PHE A 79 -29.46 -38.79 -21.08
N LEU A 80 -28.40 -39.61 -21.14
CA LEU A 80 -27.66 -40.07 -19.98
C LEU A 80 -26.19 -39.63 -20.10
N PRO A 81 -25.77 -38.52 -19.46
CA PRO A 81 -24.39 -38.09 -19.46
C PRO A 81 -23.54 -38.93 -18.51
N LEU A 82 -22.51 -39.59 -19.05
CA LEU A 82 -21.54 -40.38 -18.31
C LEU A 82 -20.12 -39.85 -18.58
N ARG A 83 -19.23 -40.07 -17.63
CA ARG A 83 -17.82 -39.71 -17.75
C ARG A 83 -16.95 -40.94 -17.60
N LEU A 84 -16.01 -41.09 -18.52
CA LEU A 84 -14.95 -42.08 -18.46
C LEU A 84 -13.69 -41.43 -17.90
N SER A 85 -13.07 -42.07 -16.92
CA SER A 85 -11.84 -41.58 -16.29
C SER A 85 -10.87 -42.73 -16.03
N ALA A 86 -9.57 -42.45 -16.09
CA ALA A 86 -8.54 -43.38 -15.67
C ALA A 86 -8.00 -42.96 -14.29
N PRO A 87 -7.84 -43.91 -13.34
CA PRO A 87 -7.17 -43.63 -12.09
C PRO A 87 -5.70 -43.34 -12.38
N LEU A 88 -5.25 -42.16 -12.02
CA LEU A 88 -3.84 -41.82 -12.12
C LEU A 88 -3.08 -42.51 -10.99
N CYS A 89 -1.91 -43.06 -11.31
CA CYS A 89 -0.92 -43.50 -10.33
C CYS A 89 -0.50 -42.27 -9.53
N GLY A 90 -1.13 -42.05 -8.37
CA GLY A 90 -1.08 -40.75 -7.69
C GLY A 90 0.34 -40.28 -7.33
N GLY A 91 0.54 -38.96 -7.44
CA GLY A 91 1.53 -38.22 -6.67
C GLY A 91 0.80 -37.44 -5.58
N LYS A 92 1.32 -37.41 -4.36
CA LYS A 92 0.73 -36.74 -3.17
C LYS A 92 0.81 -35.20 -3.26
N GLY A 93 0.67 -34.61 -4.43
CA GLY A 93 1.06 -33.23 -4.71
C GLY A 93 -0.12 -32.34 -5.04
N GLY A 94 -0.41 -31.37 -4.17
CA GLY A 94 -1.46 -30.37 -4.41
C GLY A 94 -2.18 -30.01 -3.12
N PHE A 95 -3.20 -30.78 -2.75
CA PHE A 95 -4.06 -30.45 -1.62
C PHE A 95 -3.33 -30.48 -0.28
N GLY A 96 -2.55 -31.51 0.02
CA GLY A 96 -1.77 -31.59 1.27
C GLY A 96 -0.72 -30.48 1.40
N SER A 97 -0.08 -30.08 0.29
CA SER A 97 0.83 -28.94 0.25
C SER A 97 0.09 -27.60 0.42
N GLN A 98 -1.11 -27.46 -0.17
CA GLN A 98 -1.98 -26.29 0.03
C GLN A 98 -2.41 -26.18 1.50
N LEU A 99 -2.78 -27.29 2.14
CA LEU A 99 -3.12 -27.31 3.57
C LEU A 99 -1.93 -26.91 4.45
N ARG A 100 -0.73 -27.43 4.17
CA ARG A 100 0.49 -27.02 4.89
C ARG A 100 0.80 -25.54 4.68
N ALA A 101 0.69 -25.04 3.45
CA ALA A 101 0.88 -23.63 3.14
C ALA A 101 -0.15 -22.73 3.85
N ALA A 102 -1.42 -23.12 3.85
CA ALA A 102 -2.49 -22.41 4.56
C ALA A 102 -2.26 -22.40 6.08
N GLY A 103 -1.91 -23.54 6.67
CA GLY A 103 -1.61 -23.66 8.10
C GLY A 103 -0.43 -22.78 8.54
N GLY A 104 0.63 -22.68 7.72
CA GLY A 104 1.75 -21.78 7.99
C GLY A 104 1.36 -20.29 7.96
N ARG A 105 0.42 -19.90 7.08
CA ARG A 105 -0.09 -18.52 7.04
C ARG A 105 -0.92 -18.19 8.27
N MET A 106 -1.72 -19.14 8.76
CA MET A 106 -2.56 -18.95 9.95
C MET A 106 -1.73 -18.80 11.23
N SER A 107 -0.61 -19.52 11.38
CA SER A 107 0.24 -19.42 12.57
C SER A 107 1.00 -18.09 12.65
N SER A 108 1.43 -17.54 11.51
CA SER A 108 2.19 -16.28 11.46
C SER A 108 1.38 -15.05 11.91
N ARG A 109 0.05 -15.05 11.71
CA ARG A 109 -0.84 -13.93 12.07
C ARG A 109 -1.03 -13.79 13.59
N LYS A 110 -0.85 -14.87 14.36
CA LYS A 110 -1.05 -14.88 15.82
C LYS A 110 0.10 -14.21 16.59
N LYS A 111 1.25 -13.92 15.96
CA LYS A 111 2.36 -13.18 16.59
C LYS A 111 2.17 -11.66 16.64
N ARG A 112 1.15 -11.07 15.98
CA ARG A 112 0.76 -9.66 16.17
C ARG A 112 -0.13 -9.47 17.42
N GLY A 113 0.16 -10.20 18.49
CA GLY A 113 -0.68 -10.36 19.68
C GLY A 113 -0.73 -9.17 20.65
N GLU A 114 -0.25 -7.99 20.27
CA GLU A 114 -0.31 -6.80 21.13
C GLU A 114 -1.19 -5.69 20.55
N ALA A 115 -1.22 -5.55 19.21
CA ALA A 115 -2.08 -4.57 18.54
C ALA A 115 -3.57 -4.98 18.49
N ASP A 116 -3.87 -6.29 18.52
CA ASP A 116 -5.24 -6.81 18.37
C ASP A 116 -5.94 -7.12 19.72
N THR A 117 -5.23 -6.92 20.83
CA THR A 117 -5.67 -7.30 22.20
C THR A 117 -6.48 -6.19 22.87
N GLY A 118 -6.61 -5.02 22.22
CA GLY A 118 -7.37 -3.88 22.74
C GLY A 118 -8.88 -4.11 22.87
N SER A 119 -9.42 -5.17 22.27
CA SER A 119 -10.83 -5.55 22.40
C SER A 119 -11.12 -6.37 23.66
N ASN A 120 -10.10 -6.94 24.31
CA ASN A 120 -10.29 -7.69 25.54
C ASN A 120 -10.64 -6.75 26.70
N ARG A 121 -11.41 -7.27 27.66
CA ARG A 121 -11.81 -6.56 28.87
C ARG A 121 -11.00 -7.07 30.06
N ASN A 122 -10.74 -6.19 31.01
CA ASN A 122 -10.22 -6.55 32.32
C ASN A 122 -11.31 -7.22 33.17
N LEU A 123 -10.92 -7.81 34.30
CA LEU A 123 -11.84 -8.42 35.28
C LEU A 123 -12.85 -7.40 35.84
N ASP A 124 -12.49 -6.12 35.88
CA ASP A 124 -13.37 -5.00 36.25
C ASP A 124 -14.31 -4.55 35.10
N GLY A 125 -14.30 -5.28 33.99
CA GLY A 125 -15.13 -4.99 32.83
C GLY A 125 -14.70 -3.76 32.03
N ARG A 126 -13.54 -3.13 32.25
CA ARG A 126 -13.03 -2.05 31.38
C ARG A 126 -12.30 -2.61 30.16
N ARG A 127 -12.40 -1.99 28.98
CA ARG A 127 -11.62 -2.41 27.80
C ARG A 127 -10.13 -2.05 27.98
N LEU A 128 -9.23 -2.95 27.60
CA LEU A 128 -7.78 -2.74 27.70
C LEU A 128 -7.31 -1.51 26.91
N ARG A 129 -7.97 -1.20 25.79
CA ARG A 129 -7.71 0.01 25.01
C ARG A 129 -7.87 1.29 25.83
N THR A 130 -8.94 1.41 26.61
CA THR A 130 -9.22 2.61 27.41
C THR A 130 -8.19 2.77 28.53
N VAL A 131 -7.73 1.64 29.09
CA VAL A 131 -6.70 1.63 30.13
C VAL A 131 -5.32 2.01 29.58
N THR A 132 -4.97 1.54 28.39
CA THR A 132 -3.71 1.89 27.72
C THR A 132 -3.69 3.35 27.29
N GLU A 133 -4.79 3.87 26.73
CA GLU A 133 -4.94 5.30 26.39
C GLU A 133 -4.82 6.18 27.65
N ALA A 134 -5.45 5.79 28.77
CA ALA A 134 -5.34 6.54 30.03
C ALA A 134 -3.91 6.54 30.60
N LYS A 135 -3.19 5.42 30.50
CA LYS A 135 -1.77 5.35 30.90
C LYS A 135 -0.89 6.25 30.04
N ALA A 136 -1.06 6.20 28.72
CA ALA A 136 -0.31 7.06 27.80
C ALA A 136 -0.56 8.56 28.06
N LEU A 137 -1.81 8.95 28.37
CA LEU A 137 -2.13 10.32 28.76
C LEU A 137 -1.48 10.72 30.08
N ALA A 138 -1.47 9.83 31.07
CA ALA A 138 -0.82 10.10 32.35
C ALA A 138 0.71 10.28 32.19
N GLU A 139 1.36 9.42 31.40
CA GLU A 139 2.78 9.55 31.07
C GLU A 139 3.09 10.86 30.35
N TYR A 140 2.25 11.26 29.39
CA TYR A 140 2.40 12.53 28.68
C TYR A 140 2.27 13.74 29.62
N LEU A 141 1.29 13.73 30.53
CA LEU A 141 1.11 14.80 31.52
C LEU A 141 2.28 14.86 32.52
N ALA A 142 2.87 13.72 32.87
CA ALA A 142 4.04 13.65 33.73
C ALA A 142 5.32 14.19 33.03
N LEU A 143 5.47 13.95 31.72
CA LEU A 143 6.62 14.42 30.93
C LEU A 143 6.53 15.89 30.50
N LYS A 144 5.32 16.45 30.38
CA LYS A 144 5.07 17.84 29.98
C LYS A 144 5.90 18.89 30.76
N PRO A 145 6.00 18.87 32.11
CA PRO A 145 6.79 19.86 32.84
C PRO A 145 8.29 19.78 32.54
N GLU A 146 8.83 18.58 32.29
CA GLU A 146 10.24 18.44 31.90
C GLU A 146 10.49 18.98 30.50
N MET A 147 9.56 18.71 29.57
CA MET A 147 9.62 19.24 28.20
C MET A 147 9.55 20.78 28.18
N GLU A 148 8.65 21.37 28.96
CA GLU A 148 8.52 22.83 29.07
C GLU A 148 9.75 23.48 29.72
N LYS A 149 10.37 22.83 30.70
CA LYS A 149 11.64 23.31 31.30
C LYS A 149 12.76 23.30 30.27
N LYS A 150 12.92 22.20 29.52
CA LYS A 150 13.92 22.09 28.45
C LYS A 150 13.71 23.15 27.37
N GLU A 151 12.47 23.37 26.94
CA GLU A 151 12.16 24.41 25.94
C GLU A 151 12.49 25.83 26.44
N LYS A 152 12.15 26.12 27.71
CA LYS A 152 12.51 27.40 28.34
C LYS A 152 14.01 27.60 28.46
N GLU A 153 14.76 26.56 28.81
CA GLU A 153 16.22 26.60 28.88
C GLU A 153 16.87 26.78 27.51
N GLU A 154 16.39 26.07 26.48
CA GLU A 154 16.86 26.26 25.10
C GLU A 154 16.55 27.66 24.59
N ARG A 155 15.35 28.17 24.88
CA ARG A 155 14.96 29.54 24.53
C ARG A 155 15.88 30.53 25.23
N ARG A 156 16.14 30.36 26.53
CA ARG A 156 17.04 31.23 27.29
C ARG A 156 18.47 31.19 26.74
N LYS A 157 19.01 30.01 26.42
CA LYS A 157 20.31 29.85 25.76
C LYS A 157 20.38 30.55 24.40
N ARG A 158 19.32 30.45 23.59
CA ARG A 158 19.25 31.16 22.29
C ARG A 158 19.24 32.67 22.49
N TRP A 159 18.49 33.18 23.46
CA TRP A 159 18.51 34.61 23.81
C TRP A 159 19.87 35.06 24.32
N GLU A 160 20.49 34.29 25.22
CA GLU A 160 21.83 34.55 25.75
C GLU A 160 22.86 34.62 24.60
N MET A 161 22.82 33.68 23.64
CA MET A 161 23.69 33.72 22.45
C MET A 161 23.45 34.94 21.57
N VAL A 162 22.19 35.36 21.38
CA VAL A 162 21.87 36.56 20.58
C VAL A 162 22.36 37.83 21.28
N VAL A 163 22.22 37.91 22.61
CA VAL A 163 22.72 39.03 23.40
C VAL A 163 24.25 39.07 23.35
N GLN A 164 24.94 37.95 23.57
CA GLN A 164 26.39 37.87 23.47
C GLN A 164 26.89 38.25 22.08
N ALA A 165 26.27 37.75 21.01
CA ALA A 165 26.66 38.11 19.65
C ALA A 165 26.39 39.61 19.34
N ALA A 166 25.39 40.22 19.97
CA ALA A 166 25.12 41.66 19.85
C ALA A 166 26.14 42.49 20.63
N GLU A 167 26.50 42.07 21.84
CA GLU A 167 27.53 42.70 22.69
C GLU A 167 28.91 42.59 22.03
N GLU A 168 29.30 41.41 21.54
CA GLU A 168 30.55 41.20 20.78
C GLU A 168 30.58 42.10 19.53
N ARG A 169 29.47 42.20 18.79
CA ARG A 169 29.37 43.10 17.63
C ARG A 169 29.47 44.57 18.03
N GLU A 170 28.89 44.98 19.15
CA GLU A 170 29.01 46.33 19.67
C GLU A 170 30.44 46.63 20.13
N GLU A 171 31.09 45.68 20.81
CA GLU A 171 32.48 45.78 21.24
C GLU A 171 33.45 45.77 20.06
N GLU A 172 33.21 45.00 19.00
CA GLU A 172 33.99 45.05 17.76
C GLU A 172 33.84 46.39 17.03
N VAL A 173 32.63 46.98 17.05
CA VAL A 173 32.36 48.33 16.52
C VAL A 173 33.05 49.39 17.39
N ARG A 174 33.03 49.23 18.73
CA ARG A 174 33.63 50.16 19.69
C ARG A 174 35.16 50.09 19.74
N SER A 175 35.73 48.88 19.64
CA SER A 175 37.17 48.62 19.64
C SER A 175 37.82 48.81 18.26
N GLY A 176 37.02 49.13 17.23
CA GLY A 176 37.52 49.46 15.89
C GLY A 176 38.10 48.28 15.12
N ARG A 177 37.83 47.03 15.55
CA ARG A 177 38.40 45.80 14.98
C ARG A 177 37.51 45.11 13.93
N ALA A 178 36.28 45.57 13.73
CA ALA A 178 35.41 45.13 12.64
C ALA A 178 35.87 45.71 11.29
N GLY A 179 36.90 45.11 10.71
CA GLY A 179 37.31 45.32 9.32
C GLY A 179 36.36 44.61 8.35
N GLY A 180 35.84 45.34 7.36
CA GLY A 180 35.29 44.76 6.14
C GLY A 180 33.77 44.85 5.93
N GLY A 181 33.29 46.04 5.59
CA GLY A 181 32.21 46.22 4.60
C GLY A 181 30.83 45.60 4.88
N LYS A 182 30.05 46.20 5.79
CA LYS A 182 28.57 46.30 5.70
C LYS A 182 28.03 47.01 6.94
N GLY A 183 27.84 48.33 6.85
CA GLY A 183 27.15 49.07 7.92
C GLY A 183 27.76 50.40 8.34
N ARG A 184 28.77 50.91 7.63
CA ARG A 184 29.10 52.33 7.66
C ARG A 184 28.47 52.95 6.43
N LEU A 185 27.79 54.11 6.56
CA LEU A 185 27.63 54.98 5.39
C LEU A 185 29.04 55.13 4.81
N ASP A 186 29.17 54.84 3.51
CA ASP A 186 30.47 54.79 2.82
C ASP A 186 31.28 56.03 3.20
N GLY A 187 32.50 55.86 3.72
CA GLY A 187 33.32 56.99 4.19
C GLY A 187 33.54 58.01 3.08
N LYS A 188 33.63 57.51 1.83
CA LYS A 188 33.67 58.34 0.62
C LYS A 188 32.39 59.16 0.42
N TRP A 189 31.23 58.63 0.81
CA TRP A 189 29.96 59.35 0.71
C TRP A 189 29.83 60.42 1.78
N VAL A 190 30.32 60.16 3.00
CA VAL A 190 30.36 61.16 4.07
C VAL A 190 31.33 62.29 3.73
N GLU A 191 32.55 61.95 3.29
CA GLU A 191 33.55 62.94 2.85
C GLU A 191 33.08 63.71 1.61
N ALA A 192 32.50 63.05 0.61
CA ALA A 192 31.95 63.73 -0.56
C ALA A 192 30.77 64.64 -0.18
N LYS A 193 29.92 64.24 0.76
CA LYS A 193 28.83 65.08 1.26
C LYS A 193 29.38 66.31 2.00
N GLU A 194 30.36 66.12 2.88
CA GLU A 194 31.02 67.22 3.59
C GLU A 194 31.79 68.14 2.63
N GLU A 195 32.43 67.62 1.59
CA GLU A 195 33.16 68.41 0.61
C GLU A 195 32.21 69.23 -0.27
N VAL A 196 31.06 68.66 -0.66
CA VAL A 196 30.00 69.39 -1.38
C VAL A 196 29.36 70.44 -0.47
N GLU A 197 29.11 70.13 0.80
CA GLU A 197 28.58 71.09 1.77
C GLU A 197 29.57 72.22 2.07
N SER A 198 30.86 71.90 2.16
CA SER A 198 31.93 72.90 2.32
C SER A 198 32.04 73.79 1.10
N LYS A 199 32.10 73.22 -0.11
CA LYS A 199 32.14 73.97 -1.38
C LYS A 199 30.92 74.88 -1.54
N THR A 200 29.73 74.42 -1.17
CA THR A 200 28.52 75.25 -1.23
C THR A 200 28.56 76.37 -0.20
N ARG A 201 28.99 76.12 1.04
CA ARG A 201 29.19 77.17 2.04
C ARG A 201 30.22 78.21 1.58
N GLU A 202 31.33 77.75 1.01
CA GLU A 202 32.41 78.62 0.53
C GLU A 202 31.95 79.48 -0.66
N ALA A 203 31.20 78.89 -1.60
CA ALA A 203 30.57 79.62 -2.71
C ALA A 203 29.57 80.68 -2.23
N VAL A 204 28.75 80.37 -1.21
CA VAL A 204 27.81 81.34 -0.62
C VAL A 204 28.55 82.47 0.08
N VAL A 205 29.62 82.17 0.82
CA VAL A 205 30.47 83.20 1.47
C VAL A 205 31.16 84.09 0.44
N ALA A 206 31.66 83.51 -0.65
CA ALA A 206 32.26 84.26 -1.75
C ALA A 206 31.24 85.17 -2.44
N ALA A 207 30.02 84.68 -2.70
CA ALA A 207 28.94 85.46 -3.28
C ALA A 207 28.51 86.62 -2.35
N MET A 208 28.43 86.39 -1.03
CA MET A 208 28.16 87.46 -0.06
C MET A 208 29.27 88.51 -0.02
N ARG A 209 30.55 88.12 -0.11
CA ARG A 209 31.67 89.06 -0.19
C ARG A 209 31.68 89.86 -1.49
N ALA A 210 31.39 89.22 -2.63
CA ALA A 210 31.28 89.89 -3.91
C ALA A 210 30.10 90.88 -3.95
N ALA A 211 28.94 90.49 -3.43
CA ALA A 211 27.79 91.38 -3.28
C ALA A 211 28.11 92.58 -2.35
N ALA A 212 28.84 92.36 -1.26
CA ALA A 212 29.30 93.44 -0.38
C ALA A 212 30.31 94.38 -1.07
N ALA A 213 31.21 93.84 -1.91
CA ALA A 213 32.16 94.64 -2.68
C ALA A 213 31.46 95.48 -3.78
N MET A 214 30.46 94.91 -4.48
CA MET A 214 29.65 95.65 -5.46
C MET A 214 28.80 96.75 -4.81
N ASN A 215 28.24 96.49 -3.63
CA ASN A 215 27.56 97.54 -2.84
C ASN A 215 28.52 98.61 -2.31
N GLY A 216 29.79 98.26 -2.05
CA GLY A 216 30.82 99.22 -1.64
C GLY A 216 31.32 100.11 -2.79
N ASP A 217 31.35 99.61 -4.01
CA ASP A 217 31.81 100.34 -5.21
C ASP A 217 30.72 101.28 -5.78
N ALA A 218 29.45 100.90 -5.62
CA ALA A 218 28.29 101.77 -5.91
C ALA A 218 28.17 102.98 -4.96
N MET A 219 28.81 102.94 -3.78
CA MET A 219 28.86 104.05 -2.81
C MET A 219 30.10 104.95 -2.95
N ARG A 220 31.05 104.61 -3.84
CA ARG A 220 32.27 105.40 -4.11
C ARG A 220 32.23 106.20 -5.41
N THR A 221 31.19 105.99 -6.23
CA THR A 221 31.01 106.63 -7.54
C THR A 221 29.70 107.45 -7.65
N GLY A 222 29.16 107.88 -6.50
CA GLY A 222 28.04 108.84 -6.40
C GLY A 222 28.37 110.00 -5.48
#